data_AF-A0A9W9PAT6-F1
#
_entry.id   AF-A0A9W9PAT6-F1
#
_cell.length_a   1.000
_cell.length_b   1.000
_cell.length_c   1.000
_cell.angle_alpha   90.00
_cell.angle_beta   90.00
_cell.angle_gamma   90.00
#
_symmetry.space_group_name_H-M   'P 1'
#
loop_
_entity.id
_entity.type
_entity.pdbx_description
1 polymer ?
#
loop_
_entity_poly.entity_id
_entity_poly.type
_entity_poly.pdbx_seq_one_letter_code
_entity_poly.pdbx_strand_id
1 'polypeptide(L)'
;MFREGSKERDKFEEGLIHLDSIQGIFKKFLRCYSQSETSVHAEVAVLEHFHRAERDFAGNDHFIACSKPACLCCELYFRHHPARMVRPSSHKKLWPKWSPPYEREPPTESVARQQRMILSKMTQDLREELINQVLQKTRKSRWHPDSRSCLTDLQSRDISFLFEDSESASMSCLEEDRSSKESDSSEENEGSDSDDGGILIC
;
A
#
# COMPACT_ATOMS: atom_id res chain seq x y z
N MET A 1 -6.27 -26.82 9.65
CA MET A 1 -5.76 -26.60 11.03
C MET A 1 -5.31 -27.93 11.60
N PHE A 2 -4.17 -27.96 12.28
CA PHE A 2 -3.58 -29.18 12.84
C PHE A 2 -4.52 -29.86 13.83
N ARG A 3 -4.57 -31.19 13.81
CA ARG A 3 -5.28 -31.99 14.83
C ARG A 3 -4.54 -31.88 16.17
N GLU A 4 -5.27 -31.91 17.28
CA GLU A 4 -4.68 -31.95 18.63
C GLU A 4 -3.70 -33.13 18.76
N GLY A 5 -2.50 -32.86 19.27
CA GLY A 5 -1.44 -33.87 19.45
C GLY A 5 -0.70 -34.30 18.18
N SER A 6 -0.83 -33.57 17.06
CA SER A 6 -0.11 -33.90 15.83
C SER A 6 1.36 -33.47 15.87
N LYS A 7 2.27 -34.37 15.47
CA LYS A 7 3.72 -34.09 15.35
C LYS A 7 4.04 -32.90 14.43
N GLU A 8 3.13 -32.54 13.53
CA GLU A 8 3.27 -31.38 12.65
C GLU A 8 3.10 -30.06 13.39
N ARG A 9 2.22 -30.02 14.39
CA ARG A 9 2.02 -28.86 15.25
C ARG A 9 3.29 -28.57 16.05
N ASP A 10 3.88 -29.59 16.66
CA ASP A 10 5.11 -29.44 17.46
C ASP A 10 6.26 -28.88 16.60
N LYS A 11 6.43 -29.43 15.38
CA LYS A 11 7.43 -28.93 14.42
C LYS A 11 7.18 -27.49 13.99
N PHE A 12 5.91 -27.11 13.81
CA PHE A 12 5.54 -25.75 13.47
C PHE A 12 5.83 -24.77 14.62
N GLU A 13 5.48 -25.13 15.85
CA GLU A 13 5.75 -24.35 17.06
C GLU A 13 7.28 -24.18 17.27
N GLU A 14 8.06 -25.25 17.13
CA GLU A 14 9.52 -25.20 17.18
C GLU A 14 10.10 -24.29 16.08
N GLY A 15 9.57 -24.39 14.85
CA GLY A 15 9.96 -23.53 13.73
C GLY A 15 9.70 -22.05 13.99
N LEU A 16 8.56 -21.71 14.60
CA LEU A 16 8.23 -20.33 14.97
C LEU A 16 9.17 -19.79 16.05
N ILE A 17 9.45 -20.57 17.10
CA ILE A 17 10.38 -20.19 18.17
C ILE A 17 11.77 -19.92 17.60
N HIS A 18 12.25 -20.80 16.71
CA HIS A 18 13.55 -20.65 16.07
C HIS A 18 13.63 -19.40 15.18
N LEU A 19 12.57 -19.11 14.40
CA LEU A 19 12.53 -17.91 13.57
C LEU A 19 12.51 -16.63 14.40
N ASP A 20 11.77 -16.63 15.50
CA ASP A 20 11.71 -15.48 16.41
C ASP A 20 13.03 -15.27 17.15
N SER A 21 13.70 -16.34 17.61
CA SER A 21 14.99 -16.23 18.30
C SER A 21 16.09 -15.62 17.41
N ILE A 22 16.06 -15.88 16.10
CA ILE A 22 17.05 -15.35 15.16
C ILE A 22 16.76 -13.89 14.80
N GLN A 23 15.49 -13.55 14.56
CA GLN A 23 15.13 -12.28 13.93
C GLN A 23 14.42 -11.28 14.85
N GLY A 24 14.06 -11.68 16.08
CA GLY A 24 13.29 -10.88 17.02
C GLY A 24 11.98 -10.36 16.41
N ILE A 25 11.33 -11.19 15.59
CA ILE A 25 10.21 -10.82 14.72
C ILE A 25 9.06 -10.27 15.55
N PHE A 26 8.71 -10.96 16.62
CA PHE A 26 7.59 -10.64 17.49
C PHE A 26 7.80 -9.31 18.19
N LYS A 27 8.99 -9.08 18.77
CA LYS A 27 9.34 -7.81 19.42
C LYS A 27 9.30 -6.64 18.43
N LYS A 28 9.86 -6.83 17.22
CA LYS A 28 9.85 -5.80 16.17
C LYS A 28 8.42 -5.49 15.72
N PHE A 29 7.59 -6.52 15.52
CA PHE A 29 6.18 -6.39 15.16
C PHE A 29 5.42 -5.61 16.23
N LEU A 30 5.52 -6.00 17.50
CA LEU A 30 4.83 -5.34 18.61
C LEU A 30 5.20 -3.86 18.72
N ARG A 31 6.49 -3.53 18.56
CA ARG A 31 6.95 -2.13 18.55
C ARG A 31 6.30 -1.34 17.41
N CYS A 32 6.32 -1.90 16.19
CA CYS A 32 5.69 -1.23 15.05
C CYS A 32 4.18 -1.07 15.22
N TYR A 33 3.52 -2.05 15.82
CA TYR A 33 2.07 -2.07 16.04
C TYR A 33 1.64 -1.04 17.10
N SER A 34 2.36 -0.94 18.22
CA SER A 34 1.99 -0.02 19.31
C SER A 34 2.23 1.45 18.99
N GLN A 35 3.15 1.75 18.08
CA GLN A 35 3.54 3.12 17.73
C GLN A 35 2.84 3.66 16.47
N SER A 36 1.89 2.90 15.90
CA SER A 36 1.31 3.24 14.60
C SER A 36 -0.18 3.51 14.65
N GLU A 37 -0.58 4.63 14.06
CA GLU A 37 -1.95 4.82 13.60
C GLU A 37 -2.22 3.90 12.41
N THR A 38 -3.32 3.16 12.48
CA THR A 38 -3.75 2.31 11.36
C THR A 38 -4.41 3.15 10.28
N SER A 39 -4.18 2.79 9.02
CA SER A 39 -4.75 3.48 7.86
C SER A 39 -5.31 2.49 6.85
N VAL A 40 -6.44 2.89 6.25
CA VAL A 40 -7.02 2.20 5.11
C VAL A 40 -6.22 2.59 3.87
N HIS A 41 -5.70 1.60 3.16
CA HIS A 41 -4.97 1.85 1.92
C HIS A 41 -5.93 2.29 0.79
N ALA A 42 -5.40 3.03 -0.19
CA ALA A 42 -6.18 3.60 -1.28
C ALA A 42 -6.95 2.56 -2.10
N GLU A 43 -6.35 1.39 -2.37
CA GLU A 43 -6.98 0.30 -3.12
C GLU A 43 -8.31 -0.11 -2.48
N VAL A 44 -8.29 -0.32 -1.17
CA VAL A 44 -9.46 -0.75 -0.39
C VAL A 44 -10.46 0.39 -0.25
N ALA A 45 -9.98 1.62 -0.04
CA ALA A 45 -10.85 2.79 0.06
C ALA A 45 -11.66 3.01 -1.23
N VAL A 46 -11.03 2.89 -2.40
CA VAL A 46 -11.71 3.02 -3.70
C VAL A 46 -12.69 1.86 -3.91
N LEU A 47 -12.28 0.62 -3.60
CA LEU A 47 -13.15 -0.55 -3.70
C LEU A 47 -14.45 -0.37 -2.89
N GLU A 48 -14.34 0.07 -1.64
CA GLU A 48 -15.50 0.30 -0.78
C GLU A 48 -16.37 1.44 -1.28
N HIS A 49 -15.74 2.52 -1.76
CA HIS A 49 -16.48 3.64 -2.31
C HIS A 49 -17.36 3.23 -3.49
N PHE A 50 -16.83 2.41 -4.40
CA PHE A 50 -17.60 1.89 -5.53
C PHE A 50 -18.67 0.89 -5.10
N HIS A 51 -18.34 -0.01 -4.17
CA HIS A 51 -19.28 -1.04 -3.72
C HIS A 51 -20.48 -0.45 -2.96
N ARG A 52 -20.24 0.48 -2.03
CA ARG A 52 -21.28 1.06 -1.18
C ARG A 52 -22.20 2.03 -1.91
N ALA A 53 -21.64 2.76 -2.87
CA ALA A 53 -22.40 3.71 -3.67
C ALA A 53 -22.98 3.08 -4.95
N GLU A 54 -22.90 1.74 -5.08
CA GLU A 54 -23.41 0.96 -6.23
C GLU A 54 -23.01 1.60 -7.58
N ARG A 55 -21.74 1.99 -7.69
CA ARG A 55 -21.25 2.71 -8.88
C ARG A 55 -20.96 1.74 -10.02
N ASP A 56 -21.36 2.16 -11.22
CA ASP A 56 -21.06 1.44 -12.45
C ASP A 56 -19.60 1.62 -12.87
N PHE A 57 -19.03 0.54 -13.42
CA PHE A 57 -17.72 0.55 -14.05
C PHE A 57 -17.84 0.76 -15.55
N ALA A 58 -16.91 1.52 -16.12
CA ALA A 58 -16.82 1.69 -17.57
C ALA A 58 -16.59 0.33 -18.24
N GLY A 59 -17.41 0.00 -19.23
CA GLY A 59 -17.30 -1.27 -19.95
C GLY A 59 -17.49 -2.52 -19.10
N ASN A 60 -18.11 -2.41 -17.92
CA ASN A 60 -18.26 -3.51 -16.95
C ASN A 60 -16.92 -4.11 -16.48
N ASP A 61 -15.83 -3.33 -16.60
CA ASP A 61 -14.50 -3.73 -16.14
C ASP A 61 -14.28 -3.27 -14.70
N HIS A 62 -14.42 -4.18 -13.74
CA HIS A 62 -14.26 -3.94 -12.30
C HIS A 62 -12.79 -3.77 -11.89
N PHE A 63 -12.02 -3.05 -12.69
CA PHE A 63 -10.60 -2.81 -12.50
C PHE A 63 -10.36 -1.49 -11.77
N ILE A 64 -9.54 -1.55 -10.72
CA ILE A 64 -9.05 -0.38 -9.98
C ILE A 64 -7.56 -0.23 -10.25
N ALA A 65 -7.19 0.86 -10.92
CA ALA A 65 -5.80 1.22 -11.16
C ALA A 65 -5.21 1.96 -9.94
N CYS A 66 -4.01 1.60 -9.53
CA CYS A 66 -3.25 2.29 -8.48
C CYS A 66 -1.79 2.50 -8.93
N SER A 67 -1.15 3.54 -8.39
CA SER A 67 0.23 3.93 -8.75
C SER A 67 1.29 2.90 -8.36
N LYS A 68 1.00 2.08 -7.34
CA LYS A 68 1.82 0.95 -6.89
C LYS A 68 1.02 -0.36 -6.94
N PRO A 69 1.68 -1.53 -7.06
CA PRO A 69 1.04 -2.81 -6.83
C PRO A 69 0.45 -2.87 -5.42
N ALA A 70 -0.64 -3.61 -5.24
CA ALA A 70 -1.31 -3.75 -3.98
C ALA A 70 -0.43 -4.44 -2.93
N CYS A 71 -0.63 -4.10 -1.65
CA CYS A 71 -0.04 -4.90 -0.59
C CYS A 71 -0.74 -6.26 -0.41
N LEU A 72 -0.14 -7.16 0.39
CA LEU A 72 -0.71 -8.49 0.60
C LEU A 72 -2.13 -8.42 1.21
N CYS A 73 -2.35 -7.53 2.18
CA CYS A 73 -3.67 -7.35 2.79
C CYS A 73 -4.70 -6.81 1.80
N CYS A 74 -4.32 -5.86 0.93
CA CYS A 74 -5.21 -5.33 -0.10
C CYS A 74 -5.59 -6.40 -1.13
N GLU A 75 -4.62 -7.20 -1.60
CA GLU A 75 -4.90 -8.29 -2.53
C GLU A 75 -5.85 -9.34 -1.92
N LEU A 76 -5.61 -9.72 -0.66
CA LEU A 76 -6.46 -10.66 0.07
C LEU A 76 -7.86 -10.08 0.31
N TYR A 77 -7.97 -8.79 0.58
CA TYR A 77 -9.25 -8.10 0.72
C TYR A 77 -10.05 -8.19 -0.58
N PHE A 78 -9.44 -7.78 -1.71
CA PHE A 78 -10.07 -7.87 -3.04
C PHE A 78 -10.53 -9.31 -3.38
N ARG A 79 -9.70 -10.31 -3.05
CA ARG A 79 -10.01 -11.73 -3.31
C ARG A 79 -11.29 -12.18 -2.61
N HIS A 80 -11.51 -11.75 -1.37
CA HIS A 80 -12.63 -12.22 -0.53
C HIS A 80 -13.83 -11.27 -0.50
N HIS A 81 -13.68 -10.08 -1.07
CA HIS A 81 -14.72 -9.06 -1.08
C HIS A 81 -15.87 -9.41 -2.05
N PRO A 82 -17.15 -9.20 -1.67
CA PRO A 82 -18.30 -9.62 -2.48
C PRO A 82 -18.47 -8.87 -3.80
N ALA A 83 -17.88 -7.68 -3.95
CA ALA A 83 -17.92 -6.93 -5.21
C ALA A 83 -17.20 -7.63 -6.38
N ARG A 84 -16.40 -8.68 -6.13
CA ARG A 84 -15.69 -9.48 -7.15
C ARG A 84 -14.90 -8.64 -8.16
N MET A 85 -14.22 -7.61 -7.67
CA MET A 85 -13.35 -6.76 -8.49
C MET A 85 -12.17 -7.54 -9.05
N VAL A 86 -11.60 -7.04 -10.15
CA VAL A 86 -10.39 -7.61 -10.74
C VAL A 86 -9.28 -7.56 -9.69
N ARG A 87 -8.66 -8.71 -9.42
CA ARG A 87 -7.61 -8.80 -8.40
C ARG A 87 -6.40 -7.95 -8.83
N PRO A 88 -5.94 -6.99 -8.00
CA PRO A 88 -4.80 -6.17 -8.36
C PRO A 88 -3.51 -7.03 -8.34
N SER A 89 -2.52 -6.60 -9.14
CA SER A 89 -1.16 -7.10 -8.98
C SER A 89 -0.64 -6.73 -7.59
N SER A 90 0.12 -7.61 -6.93
CA SER A 90 0.60 -7.38 -5.57
C SER A 90 2.10 -7.59 -5.44
N HIS A 91 2.74 -6.72 -4.67
CA HIS A 91 4.15 -6.86 -4.26
C HIS A 91 4.32 -7.77 -3.01
N LYS A 92 3.22 -8.36 -2.49
CA LYS A 92 3.21 -9.35 -1.38
C LYS A 92 3.85 -8.89 -0.05
N LYS A 93 4.05 -7.59 0.17
CA LYS A 93 4.56 -7.08 1.45
C LYS A 93 3.40 -6.90 2.42
N LEU A 94 3.64 -7.25 3.69
CA LEU A 94 2.73 -7.00 4.81
C LEU A 94 3.00 -5.60 5.38
N TRP A 95 1.96 -4.81 5.57
CA TRP A 95 2.03 -3.50 6.22
C TRP A 95 1.35 -3.59 7.59
N PRO A 96 2.10 -3.50 8.70
CA PRO A 96 1.51 -3.58 10.05
C PRO A 96 0.47 -2.49 10.34
N LYS A 97 0.54 -1.36 9.63
CA LYS A 97 -0.39 -0.24 9.75
C LYS A 97 -1.68 -0.40 8.95
N TRP A 98 -1.84 -1.49 8.20
CA TRP A 98 -3.03 -1.69 7.37
C TRP A 98 -4.26 -1.92 8.25
N SER A 99 -5.36 -1.23 7.98
CA SER A 99 -6.67 -1.53 8.55
C SER A 99 -7.72 -1.80 7.49
N PRO A 100 -8.75 -2.62 7.81
CA PRO A 100 -9.96 -2.66 7.02
C PRO A 100 -10.68 -1.30 7.07
N PRO A 101 -11.64 -1.08 6.15
CA PRO A 101 -12.50 0.09 6.18
C PRO A 101 -13.10 0.34 7.57
N TYR A 102 -13.03 1.58 8.02
CA TYR A 102 -13.62 2.01 9.29
C TYR A 102 -14.80 2.93 9.00
N GLU A 103 -15.97 2.62 9.57
CA GLU A 103 -17.10 3.56 9.59
C GLU A 103 -17.07 4.44 10.83
N ARG A 104 -17.31 5.75 10.63
CA ARG A 104 -17.50 6.70 11.73
C ARG A 104 -18.78 6.44 12.52
N GLU A 105 -19.79 5.89 11.87
CA GLU A 105 -21.06 5.50 12.46
C GLU A 105 -21.10 4.00 12.73
N PRO A 106 -21.86 3.53 13.73
CA PRO A 106 -21.98 2.10 13.98
C PRO A 106 -22.49 1.39 12.71
N PRO A 107 -21.72 0.46 12.12
CA PRO A 107 -22.16 -0.22 10.91
C PRO A 107 -23.45 -0.98 11.15
N THR A 108 -24.27 -1.09 10.10
CA THR A 108 -25.36 -2.06 10.07
C THR A 108 -24.80 -3.46 10.32
N GLU A 109 -25.57 -4.31 11.00
CA GLU A 109 -25.16 -5.67 11.34
C GLU A 109 -24.68 -6.46 10.11
N SER A 110 -25.31 -6.25 8.95
CA SER A 110 -24.94 -6.86 7.67
C SER A 110 -23.51 -6.50 7.24
N VAL A 111 -23.16 -5.21 7.28
CA VAL A 111 -21.83 -4.67 6.91
C VAL A 111 -20.77 -5.18 7.87
N ALA A 112 -21.04 -5.12 9.18
CA ALA A 112 -20.14 -5.63 10.21
C ALA A 112 -19.90 -7.14 10.04
N ARG A 113 -20.94 -7.91 9.72
CA ARG A 113 -20.84 -9.35 9.44
C ARG A 113 -20.03 -9.61 8.18
N GLN A 114 -20.26 -8.85 7.11
CA GLN A 114 -19.49 -8.94 5.87
C GLN A 114 -17.99 -8.70 6.11
N GLN A 115 -17.64 -7.61 6.80
CA GLN A 115 -16.26 -7.31 7.14
C GLN A 115 -15.62 -8.43 7.97
N ARG A 116 -16.33 -8.96 8.97
CA ARG A 116 -15.84 -10.11 9.76
C ARG A 116 -15.60 -11.35 8.91
N MET A 117 -16.49 -11.65 7.95
CA MET A 117 -16.31 -12.78 7.04
C MET A 117 -15.07 -12.61 6.17
N ILE A 118 -14.86 -11.41 5.60
CA ILE A 118 -13.69 -11.10 4.78
C ILE A 118 -12.41 -11.30 5.60
N LEU A 119 -12.32 -10.65 6.76
CA LEU A 119 -11.15 -10.73 7.63
C LEU A 119 -10.86 -12.17 8.11
N SER A 120 -11.90 -12.95 8.38
CA SER A 120 -11.76 -14.36 8.78
C SER A 120 -11.12 -15.18 7.66
N LYS A 121 -11.58 -15.01 6.41
CA LYS A 121 -11.00 -15.68 5.23
C LYS A 121 -9.56 -15.23 4.97
N MET A 122 -9.29 -13.92 5.04
CA MET A 122 -7.93 -13.40 4.91
C MET A 122 -6.99 -14.01 5.96
N THR A 123 -7.46 -14.13 7.20
CA THR A 123 -6.68 -14.72 8.29
C THR A 123 -6.45 -16.22 8.05
N GLN A 124 -7.43 -16.93 7.49
CA GLN A 124 -7.26 -18.33 7.11
C GLN A 124 -6.18 -18.50 6.03
N ASP A 125 -6.25 -17.75 4.93
CA ASP A 125 -5.25 -17.78 3.85
C ASP A 125 -3.84 -17.50 4.39
N LEU A 126 -3.70 -16.47 5.24
CA LEU A 126 -2.41 -16.12 5.85
C LEU A 126 -1.87 -17.22 6.76
N ARG A 127 -2.73 -17.90 7.54
CA ARG A 127 -2.33 -19.01 8.39
C ARG A 127 -1.85 -20.20 7.55
N GLU A 128 -2.58 -20.54 6.49
CA GLU A 128 -2.21 -21.64 5.60
C GLU A 128 -0.87 -21.36 4.91
N GLU A 129 -0.68 -20.14 4.41
CA GLU A 129 0.59 -19.72 3.80
C GLU A 129 1.75 -19.75 4.81
N LEU A 130 1.54 -19.25 6.03
CA LEU A 130 2.56 -19.27 7.08
C LEU A 130 2.96 -20.71 7.46
N ILE A 131 1.97 -21.59 7.62
CA ILE A 131 2.20 -23.01 7.90
C ILE A 131 3.07 -23.61 6.80
N ASN A 132 2.72 -23.38 5.54
CA ASN A 132 3.50 -23.89 4.40
C ASN A 132 4.93 -23.35 4.42
N GLN A 133 5.13 -22.04 4.64
CA GLN A 133 6.46 -21.43 4.69
C GLN A 133 7.34 -21.99 5.81
N VAL A 134 6.79 -22.15 7.02
CA VAL A 134 7.53 -22.66 8.19
C VAL A 134 7.88 -24.14 7.99
N LEU A 135 6.92 -24.96 7.54
CA LEU A 135 7.16 -26.39 7.33
C LEU A 135 8.12 -26.67 6.18
N GLN A 136 8.03 -25.90 5.09
CA GLN A 136 8.91 -26.06 3.92
C GLN A 136 10.29 -25.41 4.11
N LYS A 137 10.52 -24.69 5.21
CA LYS A 137 11.75 -23.90 5.47
C LYS A 137 12.14 -23.02 4.28
N THR A 138 11.14 -22.52 3.55
CA THR A 138 11.38 -21.82 2.29
C THR A 138 12.15 -20.54 2.55
N ARG A 139 13.26 -20.34 1.84
CA ARG A 139 14.04 -19.10 1.93
C ARG A 139 13.15 -17.93 1.50
N LYS A 140 13.23 -16.81 2.23
CA LYS A 140 12.52 -15.58 1.86
C LYS A 140 12.86 -15.22 0.42
N SER A 141 11.83 -14.86 -0.37
CA SER A 141 12.01 -14.29 -1.70
C SER A 141 12.99 -13.13 -1.63
N ARG A 142 13.86 -13.00 -2.64
CA ARG A 142 14.78 -11.87 -2.76
C ARG A 142 13.96 -10.57 -2.77
N TRP A 143 14.46 -9.56 -2.07
CA TRP A 143 13.85 -8.23 -2.03
C TRP A 143 13.68 -7.69 -3.46
N HIS A 144 12.52 -7.11 -3.74
CA HIS A 144 12.21 -6.47 -5.02
C HIS A 144 11.61 -5.07 -4.73
N PRO A 145 12.00 -4.03 -5.48
CA PRO A 145 11.41 -2.70 -5.36
C PRO A 145 9.90 -2.75 -5.63
N ASP A 146 9.11 -1.92 -4.93
CA ASP A 146 7.65 -1.92 -5.06
C ASP A 146 7.09 -1.01 -6.16
N SER A 147 7.96 -0.31 -6.89
CA SER A 147 7.58 0.62 -7.96
C SER A 147 7.57 -0.06 -9.33
N ARG A 148 6.56 0.25 -10.15
CA ARG A 148 6.48 -0.21 -11.56
C ARG A 148 7.38 0.60 -12.51
N SER A 149 7.91 1.74 -12.06
CA SER A 149 8.74 2.64 -12.86
C SER A 149 10.21 2.25 -12.93
N CYS A 150 10.67 1.25 -12.16
CA CYS A 150 12.07 0.79 -12.11
C CYS A 150 13.13 1.88 -11.81
N LEU A 151 12.73 3.12 -11.47
CA LEU A 151 13.65 4.23 -11.22
C LEU A 151 14.44 4.10 -9.90
N THR A 152 14.01 3.21 -9.00
CA THR A 152 14.68 2.97 -7.71
C THR A 152 15.96 2.13 -7.81
N ASP A 153 16.33 1.65 -9.00
CA ASP A 153 17.41 0.67 -9.18
C ASP A 153 18.82 1.29 -9.35
N LEU A 154 18.94 2.62 -9.39
CA LEU A 154 20.23 3.28 -9.64
C LEU A 154 21.09 3.57 -8.39
N GLN A 155 20.66 3.19 -7.17
CA GLN A 155 21.42 3.48 -5.93
C GLN A 155 21.43 2.38 -4.84
N SER A 156 21.11 1.12 -5.14
CA SER A 156 21.08 0.04 -4.12
C SER A 156 22.16 -1.04 -4.29
N ARG A 157 23.35 -0.65 -4.74
CA ARG A 157 24.58 -1.40 -4.42
C ARG A 157 25.18 -0.77 -3.16
N ASP A 158 25.18 -1.55 -2.08
CA ASP A 158 25.65 -1.24 -0.71
C ASP A 158 24.58 -0.75 0.29
N ILE A 159 23.74 -1.67 0.77
CA ILE A 159 23.06 -1.54 2.07
C ILE A 159 23.56 -2.65 3.00
N SER A 160 24.82 -2.53 3.39
CA SER A 160 25.37 -3.18 4.58
C SER A 160 25.63 -2.19 5.73
N PHE A 161 25.12 -0.95 5.65
CA PHE A 161 25.53 0.13 6.57
C PHE A 161 24.44 1.12 7.00
N LEU A 162 23.21 0.71 7.36
CA LEU A 162 22.21 1.66 7.91
C LEU A 162 21.45 1.13 9.14
N PHE A 163 22.18 0.56 10.08
CA PHE A 163 21.78 0.51 11.49
C PHE A 163 22.96 0.95 12.34
N GLU A 164 23.25 2.25 12.37
CA GLU A 164 24.00 2.89 13.45
C GLU A 164 23.61 4.37 13.52
N ASP A 165 23.62 4.88 14.76
CA ASP A 165 23.00 6.12 15.25
C ASP A 165 23.26 7.39 14.43
N SER A 166 22.31 8.34 14.49
CA SER A 166 22.56 9.64 15.15
C SER A 166 21.37 10.60 15.01
N GLU A 167 21.21 11.42 16.04
CA GLU A 167 20.24 12.49 16.21
C GLU A 167 20.50 13.70 15.29
N SER A 168 19.42 14.49 15.14
CA SER A 168 19.36 15.92 14.79
C SER A 168 20.22 16.47 13.65
N ALA A 169 19.56 16.89 12.56
CA ALA A 169 19.76 18.22 11.98
C ALA A 169 18.63 18.56 11.01
N SER A 170 18.10 19.77 11.20
CA SER A 170 17.04 20.40 10.41
C SER A 170 17.53 20.88 9.05
N MET A 171 16.57 21.03 8.12
CA MET A 171 16.43 22.14 7.17
C MET A 171 17.41 22.22 5.98
N SER A 172 16.90 22.05 4.75
CA SER A 172 16.53 23.17 3.86
C SER A 172 16.36 22.69 2.42
N CYS A 173 15.32 23.21 1.78
CA CYS A 173 15.03 23.07 0.36
C CYS A 173 16.00 23.96 -0.40
N LEU A 174 16.70 23.44 -1.42
CA LEU A 174 17.44 24.26 -2.36
C LEU A 174 16.92 24.01 -3.77
N GLU A 175 16.40 25.10 -4.33
CA GLU A 175 16.21 25.32 -5.75
C GLU A 175 17.56 25.45 -6.45
N GLU A 176 17.64 25.01 -7.71
CA GLU A 176 18.67 25.46 -8.66
C GLU A 176 18.00 25.81 -9.99
N ASP A 177 17.65 27.10 -10.06
CA ASP A 177 18.15 28.09 -11.01
C ASP A 177 18.60 27.61 -12.41
N ARG A 178 17.94 28.16 -13.44
CA ARG A 178 18.42 28.16 -14.83
C ARG A 178 18.36 29.57 -15.39
N SER A 179 19.33 30.39 -15.01
CA SER A 179 19.64 31.65 -15.67
C SER A 179 20.33 31.44 -17.01
N SER A 180 19.85 32.09 -18.07
CA SER A 180 20.67 32.63 -19.15
C SER A 180 19.93 33.69 -19.99
N LYS A 181 20.27 34.94 -19.67
CA LYS A 181 20.60 36.07 -20.56
C LYS A 181 19.51 37.04 -21.02
N GLU A 182 19.77 38.27 -20.60
CA GLU A 182 19.15 39.56 -20.90
C GLU A 182 19.41 40.04 -22.34
N SER A 183 18.49 40.87 -22.84
CA SER A 183 18.81 42.13 -23.53
C SER A 183 17.61 43.09 -23.47
N ASP A 184 17.69 44.02 -22.52
CA ASP A 184 17.42 45.46 -22.59
C ASP A 184 16.53 46.06 -23.71
N SER A 185 15.43 46.72 -23.33
CA SER A 185 15.18 48.17 -23.63
C SER A 185 13.78 48.65 -23.19
N SER A 186 13.76 49.55 -22.18
CA SER A 186 12.93 50.77 -21.98
C SER A 186 11.41 50.82 -22.28
N GLU A 187 10.66 51.02 -21.17
CA GLU A 187 9.73 52.14 -20.85
C GLU A 187 8.46 52.50 -21.68
N GLU A 188 7.38 52.66 -20.90
CA GLU A 188 6.24 53.63 -20.97
C GLU A 188 5.00 53.39 -21.87
N ASN A 189 3.92 52.96 -21.18
CA ASN A 189 2.60 53.58 -20.98
C ASN A 189 1.74 54.21 -22.13
N GLU A 190 0.43 53.88 -22.02
CA GLU A 190 -0.81 54.49 -22.53
C GLU A 190 -1.22 54.40 -24.01
N GLY A 191 -2.48 53.95 -24.22
CA GLY A 191 -3.18 54.07 -25.50
C GLY A 191 -4.44 53.22 -25.58
N SER A 192 -5.56 53.78 -25.13
CA SER A 192 -6.93 53.37 -25.49
C SER A 192 -7.12 53.35 -27.02
N ASP A 193 -7.77 52.33 -27.57
CA ASP A 193 -8.93 52.51 -28.44
C ASP A 193 -9.67 51.20 -28.79
N SER A 194 -10.99 51.33 -28.83
CA SER A 194 -12.00 50.38 -29.33
C SER A 194 -11.68 49.87 -30.74
N ASP A 195 -12.00 48.61 -31.05
CA ASP A 195 -13.19 48.36 -31.89
C ASP A 195 -13.58 46.88 -32.02
N ASP A 196 -14.86 46.78 -32.36
CA ASP A 196 -15.80 45.70 -32.63
C ASP A 196 -15.32 44.50 -33.48
N GLY A 197 -16.04 43.37 -33.39
CA GLY A 197 -15.96 42.31 -34.40
C GLY A 197 -16.10 40.88 -33.88
N GLY A 198 -17.24 40.53 -33.29
CA GLY A 198 -17.61 39.13 -33.10
C GLY A 198 -17.80 38.40 -34.44
N ILE A 199 -17.30 37.18 -34.56
CA ILE A 199 -17.72 36.18 -35.57
C ILE A 199 -17.70 34.79 -34.90
N LEU A 200 -18.90 34.23 -34.75
CA LEU A 200 -19.17 32.80 -34.62
C LEU A 200 -18.99 32.10 -35.97
N ILE A 201 -18.99 30.76 -35.98
CA ILE A 201 -19.03 29.78 -37.10
C ILE A 201 -17.73 28.95 -37.11
N CYS A 202 -17.69 27.61 -36.96
CA CYS A 202 -18.66 26.53 -37.03
C CYS A 202 -18.43 25.54 -35.87
#